data_AF-A0A452Z5N6-F1
#
_entry.id   AF-A0A452Z5N6-F1
#
_cell.length_a   1.000
_cell.length_b   1.000
_cell.length_c   1.000
_cell.angle_alpha   90.00
_cell.angle_beta   90.00
_cell.angle_gamma   90.00
#
_symmetry.space_group_name_H-M   'P 1'
#
loop_
_entity.id
_entity.type
_entity.pdbx_description
1 polymer ?
#
loop_
_entity_poly.entity_id
_entity_poly.type
_entity_poly.pdbx_seq_one_letter_code
_entity_poly.pdbx_strand_id
1 'polypeptide(L)'
;MFHSLLNINLFPTYCCRVSIHEAMEQQSISISKAGIVTSLQARCSVIAAANPVGGRYDSSKTFTQNVELTDPIISRFDVLCVVKDIVDPFTDEMLARFVVDSHARSQPKGGNLEDRVVADEEDDPLTVA
;
A
#
# COMPACT_ATOMS: atom_id res chain seq x y z
N MET A 1 -0.38 19.43 -3.79
CA MET A 1 -0.46 18.89 -2.42
C MET A 1 0.41 17.64 -2.41
N PHE A 2 1.67 17.74 -1.97
CA PHE A 2 2.64 16.65 -2.05
C PHE A 2 2.29 15.59 -0.99
N HIS A 3 1.61 14.52 -1.40
CA HIS A 3 1.46 13.31 -0.59
C HIS A 3 2.69 12.45 -0.82
N SER A 4 3.64 12.48 0.11
CA SER A 4 4.80 11.60 0.08
C SER A 4 4.45 10.31 0.80
N LEU A 5 4.30 9.21 0.05
CA LEU A 5 4.19 7.86 0.58
C LEU A 5 5.58 7.41 1.06
N LEU A 6 5.71 7.18 2.36
CA LEU A 6 6.94 6.67 2.96
C LEU A 6 6.75 5.20 3.37
N ASN A 7 7.54 4.30 2.78
CA ASN A 7 7.62 2.92 3.26
C ASN A 7 8.64 2.84 4.39
N ILE A 8 8.16 2.73 5.64
CA ILE A 8 9.01 2.80 6.83
C ILE A 8 9.91 1.54 6.97
N ASN A 9 9.60 0.45 6.27
CA ASN A 9 10.32 -0.82 6.39
C ASN A 9 11.40 -1.05 5.32
N LEU A 10 11.54 -0.17 4.32
CA LEU A 10 12.38 -0.48 3.15
C LEU A 10 13.82 0.05 3.20
N PHE A 11 14.22 0.82 4.22
CA PHE A 11 15.60 1.31 4.33
C PHE A 11 16.16 1.24 5.76
N PRO A 12 17.22 0.44 6.02
CA PRO A 12 17.84 0.27 7.34
C PRO A 12 18.79 1.42 7.71
N THR A 13 18.65 2.59 7.09
CA THR A 13 19.46 3.77 7.43
C THR A 13 18.86 4.47 8.64
N TYR A 14 19.48 4.27 9.81
CA TYR A 14 19.16 4.90 11.09
C TYR A 14 18.95 6.43 11.03
N CYS A 15 19.57 7.12 10.06
CA CYS A 15 19.39 8.56 9.85
C CYS A 15 17.98 8.93 9.36
N CYS A 16 17.33 8.11 8.52
CA CYS A 16 15.97 8.41 8.05
C CYS A 16 14.99 8.47 9.22
N ARG A 17 15.10 7.55 10.18
CA ARG A 17 14.21 7.52 11.35
C ARG A 17 14.32 8.82 12.17
N VAL A 18 15.53 9.28 12.47
CA VAL A 18 15.75 10.54 13.23
C VAL A 18 15.22 11.76 12.46
N SER A 19 15.50 11.86 11.16
CA SER A 19 15.01 12.97 10.35
C SER A 19 13.48 12.98 10.21
N ILE A 20 12.84 11.81 10.17
CA ILE A 20 11.37 11.72 10.16
C ILE A 20 10.78 12.17 11.49
N HIS A 21 11.40 11.80 12.62
CA HIS A 21 10.96 12.27 13.94
C HIS A 21 10.99 13.81 14.03
N GLU A 22 12.08 14.43 13.58
CA GLU A 22 12.21 15.90 13.55
C GLU A 22 11.14 16.53 12.63
N ALA A 23 10.96 15.98 11.43
CA ALA A 23 9.97 16.48 10.47
C ALA A 23 8.52 16.32 10.96
N MET A 24 8.17 15.21 11.60
CA MET A 24 6.82 14.97 12.12
C MET A 24 6.52 15.79 13.37
N GLU A 25 7.52 16.03 14.23
CA GLU A 25 7.38 16.81 15.46
C GLU A 25 7.34 18.32 15.19
N GLN A 26 8.35 18.81 14.47
CA GLN A 26 8.63 20.24 14.34
C GLN A 26 8.16 20.81 13.00
N GLN A 27 7.70 19.96 12.06
CA GLN A 27 7.34 20.35 10.69
C GLN A 27 8.45 21.15 10.01
N SER A 28 9.69 20.85 10.34
CA SER A 28 10.90 21.53 9.86
C SER A 28 12.06 20.54 9.83
N ILE A 29 12.97 20.69 8.87
CA ILE A 29 14.18 19.88 8.74
C ILE A 29 15.38 20.80 8.78
N SER A 30 16.25 20.57 9.76
CA SER A 30 17.55 21.24 9.84
C SER A 30 18.60 20.55 8.95
N ILE A 31 19.28 21.33 8.12
CA ILE A 31 20.35 20.84 7.24
C ILE A 31 21.63 21.58 7.60
N SER A 32 22.67 20.81 7.91
CA SER A 32 24.03 21.30 8.10
C SER A 32 24.97 20.50 7.22
N LYS A 33 25.24 21.00 6.01
CA LYS A 33 26.11 20.32 5.04
C LYS A 33 26.81 21.34 4.14
N ALA A 34 28.07 21.06 3.80
CA ALA A 34 28.89 21.89 2.90
C ALA A 34 28.97 23.38 3.32
N GLY A 35 29.00 23.65 4.63
CA GLY A 35 29.05 25.01 5.18
C GLY A 35 27.72 25.77 5.14
N ILE A 36 26.64 25.15 4.63
CA ILE A 36 25.30 25.71 4.63
C ILE A 36 24.57 25.15 5.85
N VAL A 37 24.20 26.05 6.76
CA VAL A 37 23.34 25.76 7.92
C VAL A 37 22.03 26.49 7.67
N THR A 38 20.97 25.73 7.43
CA THR A 38 19.64 26.30 7.15
C THR A 38 18.54 25.34 7.62
N SER A 39 17.36 25.89 7.87
CA SER A 39 16.18 25.14 8.28
C SER A 39 15.08 25.29 7.23
N LEU A 40 14.56 24.17 6.72
CA LEU A 40 13.51 24.15 5.71
C LEU A 40 12.20 23.68 6.34
N GLN A 41 11.09 24.34 6.02
CA GLN A 41 9.77 23.94 6.48
C GLN A 41 9.30 22.67 5.77
N ALA A 42 8.86 21.67 6.54
CA ALA A 42 8.34 20.38 6.08
C ALA A 42 6.83 20.28 6.35
N ARG A 43 6.05 21.23 5.82
CA ARG A 43 4.59 21.21 5.88
C ARG A 43 4.03 20.18 4.90
N CYS A 44 4.08 18.91 5.27
CA CYS A 44 3.54 17.80 4.49
C CYS A 44 2.69 16.87 5.35
N SER A 45 1.74 16.19 4.70
CA SER A 45 1.04 15.06 5.31
C SER A 45 1.87 13.80 5.11
N VAL A 46 2.01 13.00 6.16
CA VAL A 46 2.77 11.75 6.12
C VAL A 46 1.81 10.60 5.95
N ILE A 47 1.98 9.84 4.87
CA ILE A 47 1.29 8.56 4.68
C ILE A 47 2.35 7.47 4.76
N ALA A 48 2.16 6.56 5.71
CA ALA A 48 3.07 5.45 5.93
C ALA A 48 2.39 4.12 5.62
N ALA A 49 3.09 3.27 4.89
CA ALA A 49 2.74 1.86 4.74
C ALA A 49 3.81 1.01 5.44
N ALA A 50 3.37 0.08 6.27
CA ALA A 50 4.25 -0.82 6.99
C ALA A 50 3.73 -2.25 6.91
N ASN A 51 4.66 -3.19 6.78
CA ASN A 51 4.37 -4.62 6.80
C ASN A 51 4.56 -5.14 8.23
N PRO A 52 3.73 -6.08 8.68
CA PRO A 52 3.92 -6.71 9.98
C PRO A 52 5.18 -7.57 10.00
N VAL A 53 5.78 -7.70 11.19
CA VAL A 53 6.92 -8.57 11.46
C VAL A 53 6.52 -10.01 11.20
N GLY A 54 7.27 -10.71 10.34
CA GLY A 54 6.93 -12.08 9.92
C GLY A 54 5.92 -12.18 8.77
N GLY A 55 5.53 -11.05 8.17
CA GLY A 55 4.77 -11.01 6.90
C GLY A 55 3.26 -11.16 7.02
N ARG A 56 2.72 -11.66 8.14
CA ARG A 56 1.28 -11.70 8.44
C ARG A 56 0.98 -11.03 9.77
N TYR A 57 -0.17 -10.34 9.83
CA TYR A 57 -0.60 -9.67 11.05
C TYR A 57 -1.17 -10.69 12.05
N ASP A 58 -0.62 -10.74 13.26
CA ASP A 58 -1.07 -11.62 14.32
C ASP A 58 -1.99 -10.86 15.29
N SER A 59 -3.27 -11.24 15.32
CA SER A 59 -4.26 -10.57 16.17
C SER A 59 -4.12 -10.89 17.67
N SER A 60 -3.31 -11.90 18.03
CA SER A 60 -3.03 -12.25 19.43
C SER A 60 -1.98 -11.33 20.07
N LYS A 61 -1.16 -10.66 19.26
CA LYS A 61 -0.10 -9.73 19.69
C LYS A 61 -0.59 -8.29 19.67
N THR A 62 0.07 -7.44 20.46
CA THR A 62 -0.22 -5.99 20.42
C THR A 62 0.24 -5.37 19.10
N PHE A 63 -0.28 -4.19 18.75
CA PHE A 63 0.11 -3.50 17.52
C PHE A 63 1.62 -3.22 17.45
N THR A 64 2.22 -2.74 18.55
CA THR A 64 3.65 -2.46 18.66
C THR A 64 4.51 -3.74 18.54
N GLN A 65 3.98 -4.91 18.87
CA GLN A 65 4.67 -6.18 18.67
C GLN A 65 4.54 -6.68 17.22
N ASN A 66 3.46 -6.33 16.53
CA ASN A 66 3.26 -6.67 15.13
C ASN A 66 4.06 -5.78 14.19
N VAL A 67 4.39 -4.55 14.57
CA VAL A 67 5.10 -3.60 13.71
C VAL A 67 6.30 -3.04 14.47
N GLU A 68 7.51 -3.11 13.88
CA GLU A 68 8.75 -2.63 14.48
C GLU A 68 8.87 -1.09 14.44
N LEU A 69 7.93 -0.42 15.10
CA LEU A 69 7.86 1.02 15.25
C LEU A 69 8.02 1.39 16.71
N THR A 70 8.69 2.52 16.95
CA THR A 70 8.85 3.08 18.29
C THR A 70 7.59 3.84 18.70
N ASP A 71 7.22 3.78 19.98
CA ASP A 71 6.04 4.47 20.52
C ASP A 71 5.94 5.97 20.15
N PRO A 72 7.04 6.75 20.09
CA PRO A 72 6.98 8.15 19.69
C PRO A 72 6.59 8.40 18.23
N ILE A 73 6.75 7.42 17.33
CA ILE A 73 6.25 7.53 15.94
C ILE A 73 4.75 7.26 15.94
N ILE A 74 4.32 6.21 16.63
CA ILE A 74 2.93 5.75 16.64
C ILE A 74 2.02 6.84 17.22
N SER A 75 2.44 7.52 18.29
CA SER A 75 1.67 8.59 18.93
C SER A 75 1.48 9.85 18.06
N ARG A 76 2.26 9.99 16.97
CA ARG A 76 2.19 11.13 16.04
C ARG A 76 1.27 10.89 14.86
N PHE A 77 0.83 9.65 14.66
CA PHE A 77 -0.18 9.35 13.64
C PHE A 77 -1.57 9.53 14.24
N ASP A 78 -2.38 10.39 13.61
CA ASP A 78 -3.78 10.58 14.02
C ASP A 78 -4.65 9.37 13.69
N VAL A 79 -4.30 8.63 12.63
CA VAL A 79 -5.06 7.47 12.15
C VAL A 79 -4.12 6.31 11.86
N LEU A 80 -4.45 5.14 12.44
CA LEU A 80 -3.76 3.88 12.22
C LEU A 80 -4.73 2.88 11.59
N CYS A 81 -4.45 2.47 10.35
CA CYS A 81 -5.26 1.50 9.63
C CYS A 81 -4.51 0.17 9.53
N VAL A 82 -5.08 -0.89 10.11
CA VAL A 82 -4.57 -2.26 9.95
C VAL A 82 -5.42 -2.98 8.93
N VAL A 83 -4.82 -3.35 7.80
CA VAL A 83 -5.45 -4.20 6.79
C VAL A 83 -5.09 -5.65 7.11
N LYS A 84 -6.09 -6.46 7.46
CA LYS A 84 -5.92 -7.89 7.71
C LYS A 84 -6.43 -8.66 6.50
N ASP A 85 -5.61 -9.59 6.03
CA ASP A 85 -5.99 -10.55 5.00
C ASP A 85 -6.70 -11.73 5.67
N ILE A 86 -8.04 -11.74 5.62
CA ILE A 86 -8.88 -12.81 6.16
C ILE A 86 -9.46 -13.55 4.96
N VAL A 87 -9.19 -14.84 4.86
CA VAL A 87 -9.70 -15.69 3.78
C VAL A 87 -11.22 -15.85 3.95
N ASP A 88 -11.98 -15.31 3.01
CA ASP A 88 -13.43 -15.44 2.95
C ASP A 88 -13.85 -15.71 1.50
N PRO A 89 -14.42 -16.89 1.19
CA PRO A 89 -14.65 -17.30 -0.19
C PRO A 89 -15.60 -16.37 -0.95
N PHE A 90 -16.57 -15.77 -0.27
CA PHE A 90 -17.54 -14.87 -0.91
C PHE A 90 -16.90 -13.51 -1.24
N THR A 91 -16.18 -12.93 -0.28
CA THR A 91 -15.46 -11.66 -0.49
C THR A 91 -14.33 -11.81 -1.50
N ASP A 92 -13.59 -12.92 -1.44
CA ASP A 92 -12.51 -13.24 -2.38
C ASP A 92 -13.05 -13.44 -3.80
N GLU A 93 -14.21 -14.08 -3.95
CA GLU A 93 -14.88 -14.21 -5.26
C GLU A 93 -15.29 -12.85 -5.83
N MET A 94 -15.91 -11.99 -5.01
CA MET A 94 -16.29 -10.63 -5.43
C MET A 94 -15.06 -9.79 -5.81
N LEU A 95 -13.98 -9.88 -5.02
CA LEU A 95 -12.72 -9.19 -5.28
C LEU A 95 -12.07 -9.70 -6.57
N ALA A 96 -12.02 -11.02 -6.77
CA ALA A 96 -11.46 -11.62 -7.97
C ALA A 96 -12.21 -11.16 -9.23
N ARG A 97 -13.56 -11.18 -9.20
CA ARG A 97 -14.40 -10.66 -10.30
C ARG A 97 -14.09 -9.19 -10.58
N PHE A 98 -14.01 -8.35 -9.54
CA PHE A 98 -13.68 -6.93 -9.68
C PHE A 98 -12.28 -6.72 -10.29
N VAL A 99 -11.29 -7.48 -9.86
CA VAL A 99 -9.90 -7.40 -10.35
C VAL A 99 -9.83 -7.82 -11.82
N VAL A 100 -10.44 -8.94 -12.21
CA VAL A 100 -10.49 -9.42 -13.60
C VAL A 100 -11.17 -8.38 -14.50
N ASP A 101 -12.32 -7.86 -14.09
CA ASP A 101 -13.05 -6.82 -14.80
C ASP A 101 -12.24 -5.53 -14.94
N SER A 102 -11.52 -5.13 -13.89
CA SER A 102 -10.64 -3.96 -13.91
C SER A 102 -9.49 -4.17 -14.89
N HIS A 103 -8.85 -5.34 -14.88
CA HIS A 103 -7.78 -5.67 -15.82
C HIS A 103 -8.28 -5.69 -17.27
N ALA A 104 -9.47 -6.23 -17.53
CA ALA A 104 -10.07 -6.21 -18.87
C ALA A 104 -10.32 -4.78 -19.37
N ARG A 105 -10.76 -3.86 -18.50
CA ARG A 105 -10.98 -2.44 -18.84
C ARG A 105 -9.68 -1.64 -18.97
N SER A 106 -8.66 -1.98 -18.19
CA SER A 106 -7.37 -1.27 -18.16
C SER A 106 -6.40 -1.72 -19.25
N GLN A 107 -6.76 -2.69 -20.09
CA GLN A 107 -5.97 -3.04 -21.26
C GLN A 107 -5.81 -1.82 -22.18
N PRO A 108 -4.58 -1.42 -22.55
CA PRO A 108 -4.38 -0.34 -23.49
C PRO A 108 -5.01 -0.73 -24.83
N LYS A 109 -5.85 0.15 -25.38
CA LYS A 109 -6.36 0.04 -26.76
C LYS A 109 -5.18 0.15 -27.74
N GLY A 110 -4.47 -0.95 -27.94
CA GLY A 110 -3.25 -1.01 -28.76
C GLY A 110 -2.46 -2.32 -28.70
N GLY A 111 -2.94 -3.35 -27.96
CA GLY A 111 -2.47 -4.73 -28.09
C GLY A 111 -3.39 -5.52 -29.01
N ASN A 112 -2.83 -6.31 -29.91
CA ASN A 112 -3.42 -6.86 -31.12
C ASN A 112 -4.79 -7.58 -30.99
N LEU A 113 -5.59 -7.48 -32.04
CA LEU A 113 -6.97 -7.94 -32.22
C LEU A 113 -7.13 -9.48 -32.39
N GLU A 114 -6.17 -10.33 -32.05
CA GLU A 114 -6.14 -11.71 -32.58
C GLU A 114 -6.28 -12.86 -31.57
N ASP A 115 -7.09 -12.73 -30.51
CA ASP A 115 -7.49 -13.93 -29.74
C ASP A 115 -8.90 -13.87 -29.15
N ARG A 116 -9.90 -13.66 -30.02
CA ARG A 116 -11.32 -13.91 -29.67
C ARG A 116 -11.86 -15.13 -30.41
N VAL A 117 -11.13 -16.25 -30.35
CA VAL A 117 -11.58 -17.50 -30.97
C VAL A 117 -11.85 -18.53 -29.87
N VAL A 118 -13.16 -18.74 -29.67
CA VAL A 118 -13.86 -19.88 -29.05
C VAL A 118 -13.86 -19.98 -27.51
N ALA A 119 -14.99 -19.58 -26.92
CA ALA A 119 -15.67 -20.39 -25.90
C ALA A 119 -17.08 -19.84 -25.64
N ASP A 120 -17.92 -19.78 -26.68
CA ASP A 120 -19.37 -19.68 -26.53
C ASP A 120 -20.00 -20.39 -27.74
N GLU A 121 -19.93 -21.72 -27.77
CA GLU A 121 -20.91 -22.49 -28.55
C GLU A 121 -22.04 -22.82 -27.58
N GLU A 122 -23.14 -22.11 -27.79
CA GLU A 122 -24.44 -22.33 -27.17
C GLU A 122 -24.95 -23.75 -27.46
N ASP A 123 -25.41 -24.42 -26.40
CA ASP A 123 -26.36 -25.51 -26.49
C ASP A 123 -27.57 -25.06 -27.34
N ASP A 124 -27.82 -25.69 -28.49
CA ASP A 124 -29.16 -25.65 -29.10
C ASP A 124 -29.65 -27.09 -29.39
N PRO A 125 -30.78 -27.51 -28.79
CA PRO A 125 -31.32 -28.85 -28.96
C PRO A 125 -32.16 -28.94 -30.26
N LEU A 126 -32.32 -30.17 -30.75
CA LEU A 126 -33.26 -30.65 -31.78
C LEU A 126 -32.76 -30.69 -33.24
N THR A 127 -32.30 -31.89 -33.62
CA THR A 127 -32.80 -32.53 -34.85
C THR A 127 -33.02 -34.02 -34.60
N VAL A 128 -34.24 -34.36 -34.16
CA VAL A 128 -34.87 -35.68 -34.36
C VAL A 128 -35.78 -35.54 -35.58
N ALA A 129 -35.45 -36.22 -36.68
CA ALA A 129 -36.38 -36.72 -37.69
C ALA A 129 -35.64 -37.67 -38.64
#